data_AF-A0A3C1W4Y8-F1
#
_entry.id   AF-A0A3C1W4Y8-F1
#
_cell.length_a   1.000
_cell.length_b   1.000
_cell.length_c   1.000
_cell.angle_alpha   90.00
_cell.angle_beta   90.00
_cell.angle_gamma   90.00
#
_symmetry.space_group_name_H-M   'P 1'
#
loop_
_entity.id
_entity.type
_entity.pdbx_description
1 polymer ?
#
loop_
_entity_poly.entity_id
_entity_poly.type
_entity_poly.pdbx_seq_one_letter_code
_entity_poly.pdbx_strand_id
1 'polypeptide(L)'
;ARELANMADERARLESDLLLSRQAVEKMEAQLVEVESARAKLESDSRELQSKCQDTDEKLKVTNEEKVVLAVTIGELEERFARVSSELEDSSGKEAVLKDQLMAARREIEQVLLDLELVRQEREREQEELQQCRVSEAKWSDELHRLREEKKELHKHMAILSGDSKAEVLLKQIKAEKDRIQHELSDQQRERQQVEDAGRILRTEINGLRAELVGAEEKLKEVNSLQEKLHSTQEQVRRAQTELTKSKEEQNTLNKKLTSVEAAVVEAEEERKRLEKTVEVVRLEGEHALKEAVSAARKEADSGREAAEEALRIALKREKEQIEQYVEAAAALKAELEAAKRPAKRSKKQAAQKGSSGEEVVKLPPQSKVKLVKDPRMGKIYRKAPKDVDDLTKLQGVGEVICQRLHDAGIYTYRQVAEWRAPQVRAISEDLNLKERIRRDGWQKQARALHKKKYGQAP
;
A
#
# COMPACT_ATOMS: atom_id res chain seq x y z
N ALA A 1 59.80 -87.64 26.22
CA ALA A 1 60.14 -86.86 27.45
C ALA A 1 60.46 -85.40 27.11
N ARG A 2 61.58 -85.09 26.45
CA ARG A 2 61.92 -83.69 26.07
C ARG A 2 60.87 -83.01 25.19
N GLU A 3 60.30 -83.70 24.21
CA GLU A 3 59.22 -83.17 23.36
C GLU A 3 57.97 -82.78 24.17
N LEU A 4 57.58 -83.58 25.16
CA LEU A 4 56.45 -83.25 26.05
C LEU A 4 56.73 -82.03 26.93
N ALA A 5 57.98 -81.79 27.32
CA ALA A 5 58.38 -80.58 28.05
C ALA A 5 58.33 -79.35 27.13
N ASN A 6 58.86 -79.44 25.91
CA ASN A 6 58.76 -78.36 24.92
C ASN A 6 57.31 -78.01 24.60
N MET A 7 56.44 -78.99 24.38
CA MET A 7 55.00 -78.77 24.15
C MET A 7 54.30 -78.15 25.37
N ALA A 8 54.75 -78.43 26.59
CA ALA A 8 54.23 -77.80 27.81
C ALA A 8 54.69 -76.33 27.93
N ASP A 9 55.96 -76.03 27.63
CA ASP A 9 56.49 -74.66 27.61
C ASP A 9 55.86 -73.81 26.49
N GLU A 10 55.61 -74.40 25.32
CA GLU A 10 54.89 -73.74 24.23
C GLU A 10 53.42 -73.50 24.59
N ARG A 11 52.75 -74.47 25.24
CA ARG A 11 51.41 -74.27 25.76
C ARG A 11 51.36 -73.16 26.81
N ALA A 12 52.31 -73.10 27.74
CA ALA A 12 52.36 -72.06 28.76
C ALA A 12 52.60 -70.66 28.17
N ARG A 13 53.42 -70.56 27.13
CA ARG A 13 53.61 -69.32 26.35
C ARG A 13 52.33 -68.91 25.64
N LEU A 14 51.70 -69.83 24.90
CA LEU A 14 50.43 -69.57 24.24
C LEU A 14 49.33 -69.16 25.23
N GLU A 15 49.24 -69.80 26.40
CA GLU A 15 48.30 -69.41 27.46
C GLU A 15 48.59 -68.01 28.01
N SER A 16 49.86 -67.62 28.16
CA SER A 16 50.26 -66.26 28.53
C SER A 16 49.93 -65.22 27.44
N ASP A 17 50.19 -65.53 26.17
CA ASP A 17 49.88 -64.65 25.02
C ASP A 17 48.36 -64.49 24.85
N LEU A 18 47.57 -65.54 25.12
CA LEU A 18 46.11 -65.52 25.13
C LEU A 18 45.57 -64.69 26.31
N LEU A 19 46.27 -64.67 27.45
CA LEU A 19 45.92 -63.83 28.61
C LEU A 19 46.24 -62.35 28.33
N LEU A 20 47.39 -62.05 27.74
CA LEU A 20 47.77 -60.69 27.32
C LEU A 20 46.84 -60.14 26.23
N SER A 21 46.46 -60.96 25.23
CA SER A 21 45.49 -60.55 24.21
C SER A 21 44.08 -60.33 24.79
N ARG A 22 43.65 -61.14 25.78
CA ARG A 22 42.40 -60.87 26.52
C ARG A 22 42.45 -59.55 27.28
N GLN A 23 43.54 -59.26 27.99
CA GLN A 23 43.71 -57.98 28.69
C GLN A 23 43.73 -56.78 27.73
N ALA A 24 44.31 -56.95 26.53
CA ALA A 24 44.25 -55.93 25.48
C ALA A 24 42.83 -55.73 24.94
N VAL A 25 42.06 -56.80 24.76
CA VAL A 25 40.65 -56.74 24.37
C VAL A 25 39.79 -56.10 25.46
N GLU A 26 39.90 -56.51 26.72
CA GLU A 26 39.19 -55.92 27.87
C GLU A 26 39.48 -54.40 28.00
N LYS A 27 40.73 -53.99 27.74
CA LYS A 27 41.12 -52.58 27.73
C LYS A 27 40.51 -51.80 26.55
N MET A 28 40.47 -52.38 25.35
CA MET A 28 39.78 -51.79 24.19
C MET A 28 38.26 -51.72 24.42
N GLU A 29 37.65 -52.74 25.03
CA GLU A 29 36.23 -52.76 25.39
C GLU A 29 35.91 -51.67 26.41
N ALA A 30 36.75 -51.47 27.43
CA ALA A 30 36.60 -50.39 28.40
C ALA A 30 36.69 -48.99 27.75
N GLN A 31 37.66 -48.78 26.86
CA GLN A 31 37.78 -47.53 26.09
C GLN A 31 36.59 -47.31 25.14
N LEU A 32 36.08 -48.38 24.53
CA LEU A 32 34.93 -48.32 23.63
C LEU A 32 33.66 -47.91 24.40
N VAL A 33 33.43 -48.47 25.60
CA VAL A 33 32.34 -48.06 26.49
C VAL A 33 32.49 -46.60 26.94
N GLU A 34 33.71 -46.14 27.25
CA GLU A 34 33.96 -44.75 27.62
C GLU A 34 33.65 -43.79 26.46
N VAL A 35 34.10 -44.10 25.24
CA VAL A 35 33.80 -43.37 24.00
C VAL A 35 32.31 -43.40 23.66
N GLU A 36 31.63 -44.54 23.82
CA GLU A 36 30.18 -44.64 23.63
C GLU A 36 29.41 -43.77 24.64
N SER A 37 29.88 -43.69 25.89
CA SER A 37 29.29 -42.81 26.91
C SER A 37 29.50 -41.32 26.58
N ALA A 38 30.68 -40.94 26.06
CA ALA A 38 30.98 -39.58 25.63
C ALA A 38 30.16 -39.20 24.39
N ARG A 39 30.05 -40.13 23.42
CA ARG A 39 29.20 -39.98 22.25
C ARG A 39 27.72 -39.83 22.63
N ALA A 40 27.21 -40.62 23.58
CA ALA A 40 25.83 -40.53 24.04
C ALA A 40 25.52 -39.16 24.68
N LYS A 41 26.48 -38.57 25.41
CA LYS A 41 26.39 -37.20 25.93
C LYS A 41 26.36 -36.17 24.79
N LEU A 42 27.32 -36.22 23.86
CA LEU A 42 27.36 -35.30 22.70
C LEU A 42 26.10 -35.43 21.81
N GLU A 43 25.54 -36.63 21.65
CA GLU A 43 24.25 -36.83 20.97
C GLU A 43 23.07 -36.25 21.75
N SER A 44 23.10 -36.27 23.10
CA SER A 44 22.10 -35.61 23.94
C SER A 44 22.19 -34.08 23.82
N ASP A 45 23.39 -33.52 23.97
CA ASP A 45 23.65 -32.08 23.92
C ASP A 45 23.31 -31.52 22.53
N SER A 46 23.64 -32.26 21.46
CA SER A 46 23.26 -31.93 20.08
C SER A 46 21.73 -31.94 19.88
N ARG A 47 20.99 -32.90 20.47
CA ARG A 47 19.51 -32.91 20.43
C ARG A 47 18.92 -31.73 21.20
N GLU A 48 19.48 -31.39 22.37
CA GLU A 48 19.01 -30.24 23.17
C GLU A 48 19.26 -28.92 22.43
N LEU A 49 20.44 -28.74 21.82
CA LEU A 49 20.72 -27.56 21.00
C LEU A 49 19.86 -27.52 19.74
N GLN A 50 19.57 -28.65 19.09
CA GLN A 50 18.63 -28.72 17.96
C GLN A 50 17.21 -28.32 18.37
N SER A 51 16.73 -28.75 19.54
CA SER A 51 15.44 -28.32 20.10
C SER A 51 15.42 -26.81 20.32
N LYS A 52 16.48 -26.25 20.94
CA LYS A 52 16.59 -24.79 21.15
C LYS A 52 16.63 -24.01 19.84
N CYS A 53 17.29 -24.52 18.81
CA CYS A 53 17.27 -23.93 17.46
C CYS A 53 15.85 -23.92 16.87
N GLN A 54 15.11 -25.04 16.98
CA GLN A 54 13.72 -25.14 16.53
C GLN A 54 12.82 -24.15 17.28
N ASP A 55 12.94 -24.07 18.61
CA ASP A 55 12.20 -23.09 19.43
C ASP A 55 12.49 -21.65 19.02
N THR A 56 13.75 -21.31 18.69
CA THR A 56 14.10 -19.97 18.19
C THR A 56 13.59 -19.70 16.77
N ASP A 57 13.62 -20.70 15.88
CA ASP A 57 13.07 -20.59 14.52
C ASP A 57 11.53 -20.44 14.54
N GLU A 58 10.83 -21.06 15.49
CA GLU A 58 9.39 -20.89 15.69
C GLU A 58 9.05 -19.51 16.25
N LYS A 59 9.77 -19.04 17.27
CA LYS A 59 9.63 -17.65 17.78
C LYS A 59 9.89 -16.61 16.69
N LEU A 60 10.93 -16.79 15.88
CA LEU A 60 11.25 -15.93 14.75
C LEU A 60 10.10 -15.87 13.73
N LYS A 61 9.48 -17.02 13.39
CA LYS A 61 8.30 -17.04 12.51
C LYS A 61 7.15 -16.21 13.09
N VAL A 62 6.77 -16.44 14.35
CA VAL A 62 5.67 -15.71 15.01
C VAL A 62 5.96 -14.20 15.04
N THR A 63 7.16 -13.78 15.46
CA THR A 63 7.51 -12.35 15.49
C THR A 63 7.58 -11.71 14.09
N ASN A 64 7.94 -12.48 13.05
CA ASN A 64 7.94 -11.99 11.68
C ASN A 64 6.51 -11.93 11.09
N GLU A 65 5.61 -12.83 11.48
CA GLU A 65 4.17 -12.73 11.18
C GLU A 65 3.56 -11.49 11.85
N GLU A 66 3.85 -11.23 13.13
CA GLU A 66 3.46 -10.00 13.83
C GLU A 66 4.01 -8.75 13.14
N LYS A 67 5.28 -8.76 12.71
CA LYS A 67 5.89 -7.67 11.92
C LYS A 67 5.12 -7.41 10.62
N VAL A 68 4.75 -8.46 9.89
CA VAL A 68 3.98 -8.33 8.63
C VAL A 68 2.59 -7.76 8.90
N VAL A 69 1.90 -8.21 9.96
CA VAL A 69 0.58 -7.67 10.35
C VAL A 69 0.68 -6.19 10.75
N LEU A 70 1.69 -5.81 11.54
CA LEU A 70 1.95 -4.41 11.88
C LEU A 70 2.20 -3.56 10.64
N ALA A 71 3.05 -4.02 9.71
CA ALA A 71 3.33 -3.31 8.46
C ALA A 71 2.06 -3.11 7.58
N VAL A 72 1.19 -4.12 7.49
CA VAL A 72 -0.09 -4.00 6.77
C VAL A 72 -1.01 -2.98 7.44
N THR A 73 -1.18 -3.04 8.78
CA THR A 73 -2.03 -2.08 9.50
C THR A 73 -1.52 -0.63 9.45
N ILE A 74 -0.20 -0.43 9.44
CA ILE A 74 0.41 0.89 9.20
C ILE A 74 0.08 1.39 7.79
N GLY A 75 0.21 0.54 6.77
CA GLY A 75 -0.15 0.89 5.39
C GLY A 75 -1.64 1.23 5.21
N GLU A 76 -2.55 0.51 5.87
CA GLU A 76 -3.97 0.86 5.89
C GLU A 76 -4.24 2.22 6.56
N LEU A 77 -3.53 2.54 7.65
CA LEU A 77 -3.63 3.85 8.30
C LEU A 77 -3.08 4.96 7.43
N GLU A 78 -1.98 4.74 6.70
CA GLU A 78 -1.43 5.69 5.72
C GLU A 78 -2.41 5.96 4.56
N GLU A 79 -3.12 4.94 4.06
CA GLU A 79 -4.16 5.13 3.03
C GLU A 79 -5.38 5.87 3.60
N ARG A 80 -5.77 5.62 4.86
CA ARG A 80 -6.83 6.40 5.54
C ARG A 80 -6.39 7.84 5.77
N PHE A 81 -5.14 8.05 6.19
CA PHE A 81 -4.52 9.35 6.40
C PHE A 81 -4.49 10.18 5.11
N ALA A 82 -4.08 9.58 3.99
CA ALA A 82 -4.07 10.23 2.68
C ALA A 82 -5.48 10.64 2.23
N ARG A 83 -6.50 9.78 2.45
CA ARG A 83 -7.91 10.10 2.17
C ARG A 83 -8.41 11.29 3.01
N VAL A 84 -8.25 11.24 4.33
CA VAL A 84 -8.66 12.33 5.24
C VAL A 84 -7.91 13.63 4.93
N SER A 85 -6.63 13.55 4.52
CA SER A 85 -5.86 14.72 4.08
C SER A 85 -6.44 15.34 2.79
N SER A 86 -6.78 14.52 1.79
CA SER A 86 -7.41 15.00 0.55
C SER A 86 -8.80 15.60 0.80
N GLU A 87 -9.60 14.99 1.68
CA GLU A 87 -10.91 15.52 2.08
C GLU A 87 -10.78 16.84 2.87
N LEU A 88 -9.71 16.98 3.67
CA LEU A 88 -9.36 18.21 4.38
C LEU A 88 -8.92 19.32 3.41
N GLU A 89 -8.15 19.00 2.38
CA GLU A 89 -7.78 19.95 1.31
C GLU A 89 -9.01 20.41 0.51
N ASP A 90 -9.88 19.48 0.11
CA ASP A 90 -11.14 19.78 -0.59
C ASP A 90 -12.10 20.63 0.24
N SER A 91 -12.21 20.37 1.54
CA SER A 91 -13.08 21.13 2.45
C SER A 91 -12.50 22.50 2.81
N SER A 92 -11.18 22.61 2.99
CA SER A 92 -10.46 23.88 3.12
C SER A 92 -10.59 24.75 1.85
N GLY A 93 -10.52 24.14 0.66
CA GLY A 93 -10.77 24.82 -0.61
C GLY A 93 -12.20 25.37 -0.71
N LYS A 94 -13.21 24.61 -0.29
CA LYS A 94 -14.60 25.08 -0.19
C LYS A 94 -14.75 26.19 0.84
N GLU A 95 -14.07 26.11 1.98
CA GLU A 95 -14.05 27.16 3.01
C GLU A 95 -13.50 28.48 2.46
N ALA A 96 -12.41 28.43 1.68
CA ALA A 96 -11.84 29.60 1.03
C ALA A 96 -12.82 30.25 0.04
N VAL A 97 -13.44 29.46 -0.86
CA VAL A 97 -14.43 29.97 -1.82
C VAL A 97 -15.64 30.59 -1.11
N LEU A 98 -16.13 29.97 -0.02
CA LEU A 98 -17.23 30.52 0.77
C LEU A 98 -16.84 31.82 1.48
N LYS A 99 -15.61 31.95 1.99
CA LYS A 99 -15.10 33.22 2.54
C LYS A 99 -15.03 34.30 1.48
N ASP A 100 -14.53 34.00 0.28
CA ASP A 100 -14.43 34.98 -0.80
C ASP A 100 -15.81 35.48 -1.25
N GLN A 101 -16.79 34.59 -1.37
CA GLN A 101 -18.19 34.93 -1.66
C GLN A 101 -18.79 35.83 -0.56
N LEU A 102 -18.56 35.48 0.71
CA LEU A 102 -19.05 36.25 1.87
C LEU A 102 -18.39 37.64 1.93
N MET A 103 -17.09 37.74 1.60
CA MET A 103 -16.38 39.02 1.49
C MET A 103 -16.85 39.85 0.29
N ALA A 104 -17.22 39.24 -0.84
CA ALA A 104 -17.84 39.94 -1.96
C ALA A 104 -19.21 40.52 -1.57
N ALA A 105 -20.08 39.71 -0.99
CA ALA A 105 -21.40 40.14 -0.56
C ALA A 105 -21.37 41.22 0.55
N ARG A 106 -20.38 41.18 1.46
CA ARG A 106 -20.14 42.26 2.43
C ARG A 106 -19.83 43.60 1.74
N ARG A 107 -18.98 43.60 0.70
CA ARG A 107 -18.67 44.81 -0.07
C ARG A 107 -19.90 45.34 -0.83
N GLU A 108 -20.77 44.47 -1.34
CA GLU A 108 -22.05 44.89 -1.93
C GLU A 108 -22.95 45.58 -0.90
N ILE A 109 -23.03 45.05 0.32
CA ILE A 109 -23.80 45.67 1.42
C ILE A 109 -23.18 47.02 1.83
N GLU A 110 -21.85 47.10 1.95
CA GLU A 110 -21.13 48.35 2.24
C GLU A 110 -21.37 49.42 1.18
N GLN A 111 -21.43 49.04 -0.11
CA GLN A 111 -21.78 49.94 -1.21
C GLN A 111 -23.22 50.44 -1.09
N VAL A 112 -24.20 49.55 -0.87
CA VAL A 112 -25.62 49.93 -0.70
C VAL A 112 -25.81 50.86 0.50
N LEU A 113 -25.04 50.70 1.58
CA LEU A 113 -25.08 51.60 2.73
C LEU A 113 -24.55 53.00 2.40
N LEU A 114 -23.47 53.09 1.62
CA LEU A 114 -22.94 54.37 1.10
C LEU A 114 -23.95 55.07 0.18
N ASP A 115 -24.59 54.32 -0.72
CA ASP A 115 -25.59 54.86 -1.65
C ASP A 115 -26.83 55.38 -0.88
N LEU A 116 -27.29 54.66 0.15
CA LEU A 116 -28.38 55.10 1.03
C LEU A 116 -28.02 56.36 1.83
N GLU A 117 -26.77 56.51 2.27
CA GLU A 117 -26.32 57.71 2.99
C GLU A 117 -26.19 58.92 2.04
N LEU A 118 -25.80 58.71 0.78
CA LEU A 118 -25.83 59.75 -0.24
C LEU A 118 -27.26 60.25 -0.52
N VAL A 119 -28.20 59.33 -0.77
CA VAL A 119 -29.64 59.66 -0.99
C VAL A 119 -30.23 60.38 0.22
N ARG A 120 -29.79 60.04 1.44
CA ARG A 120 -30.18 60.77 2.65
C ARG A 120 -29.67 62.21 2.63
N GLN A 121 -28.40 62.44 2.31
CA GLN A 121 -27.83 63.79 2.23
C GLN A 121 -28.52 64.64 1.14
N GLU A 122 -28.87 64.03 0.01
CA GLU A 122 -29.62 64.71 -1.06
C GLU A 122 -31.00 65.16 -0.57
N ARG A 123 -31.75 64.27 0.10
CA ARG A 123 -33.05 64.63 0.72
C ARG A 123 -32.94 65.70 1.79
N GLU A 124 -31.86 65.72 2.57
CA GLU A 124 -31.62 66.77 3.57
C GLU A 124 -31.38 68.13 2.87
N ARG A 125 -30.61 68.17 1.78
CA ARG A 125 -30.43 69.39 0.94
C ARG A 125 -31.74 69.85 0.29
N GLU A 126 -32.51 68.95 -0.31
CA GLU A 126 -33.82 69.27 -0.91
C GLU A 126 -34.77 69.89 0.13
N GLN A 127 -34.74 69.41 1.37
CA GLN A 127 -35.53 69.98 2.47
C GLN A 127 -35.06 71.39 2.86
N GLU A 128 -33.76 71.65 2.87
CA GLU A 128 -33.21 72.99 3.09
C GLU A 128 -33.61 73.96 1.97
N GLU A 129 -33.50 73.54 0.71
CA GLU A 129 -33.94 74.34 -0.46
C GLU A 129 -35.45 74.63 -0.41
N LEU A 130 -36.29 73.63 -0.11
CA LEU A 130 -37.73 73.82 0.07
C LEU A 130 -38.06 74.78 1.23
N GLN A 131 -37.29 74.77 2.31
CA GLN A 131 -37.45 75.74 3.40
C GLN A 131 -37.09 77.16 2.94
N GLN A 132 -36.01 77.34 2.18
CA GLN A 132 -35.63 78.63 1.61
C GLN A 132 -36.70 79.16 0.64
N CYS A 133 -37.21 78.30 -0.25
CA CYS A 133 -38.31 78.61 -1.15
C CYS A 133 -39.55 79.09 -0.38
N ARG A 134 -40.02 78.35 0.64
CA ARG A 134 -41.15 78.77 1.48
C ARG A 134 -40.94 80.12 2.18
N VAL A 135 -39.72 80.40 2.66
CA VAL A 135 -39.38 81.70 3.25
C VAL A 135 -39.41 82.82 2.20
N SER A 136 -39.05 82.54 0.96
CA SER A 136 -39.19 83.49 -0.15
C SER A 136 -40.65 83.71 -0.56
N GLU A 137 -41.46 82.65 -0.64
CA GLU A 137 -42.89 82.72 -0.96
C GLU A 137 -43.65 83.53 0.08
N ALA A 138 -43.34 83.36 1.37
CA ALA A 138 -43.90 84.16 2.45
C ALA A 138 -43.61 85.67 2.25
N LYS A 139 -42.36 86.03 1.94
CA LYS A 139 -41.98 87.43 1.65
C LYS A 139 -42.71 88.00 0.42
N TRP A 140 -42.86 87.21 -0.64
CA TRP A 140 -43.62 87.62 -1.83
C TRP A 140 -45.12 87.75 -1.56
N SER A 141 -45.68 86.88 -0.71
CA SER A 141 -47.07 86.97 -0.24
C SER A 141 -47.31 88.26 0.53
N ASP A 142 -46.41 88.62 1.46
CA ASP A 142 -46.48 89.86 2.23
C ASP A 142 -46.43 91.10 1.34
N GLU A 143 -45.53 91.12 0.35
CA GLU A 143 -45.43 92.23 -0.62
C GLU A 143 -46.65 92.29 -1.57
N LEU A 144 -47.22 91.16 -1.97
CA LEU A 144 -48.50 91.12 -2.71
C LEU A 144 -49.67 91.64 -1.86
N HIS A 145 -49.69 91.34 -0.56
CA HIS A 145 -50.67 91.89 0.37
C HIS A 145 -50.53 93.41 0.50
N ARG A 146 -49.30 93.93 0.63
CA ARG A 146 -49.02 95.36 0.61
C ARG A 146 -49.52 96.04 -0.66
N LEU A 147 -49.14 95.55 -1.83
CA LEU A 147 -49.57 96.10 -3.13
C LEU A 147 -51.09 96.04 -3.33
N ARG A 148 -51.78 95.04 -2.74
CA ARG A 148 -53.26 94.98 -2.72
C ARG A 148 -53.88 96.09 -1.87
N GLU A 149 -53.29 96.45 -0.72
CA GLU A 149 -53.76 97.59 0.08
C GLU A 149 -53.49 98.93 -0.61
N GLU A 150 -52.27 99.16 -1.13
CA GLU A 150 -51.94 100.36 -1.91
C GLU A 150 -52.89 100.52 -3.11
N LYS A 151 -53.22 99.42 -3.81
CA LYS A 151 -54.23 99.41 -4.88
C LYS A 151 -55.62 99.78 -4.37
N LYS A 152 -56.07 99.29 -3.21
CA LYS A 152 -57.37 99.67 -2.62
C LYS A 152 -57.41 101.16 -2.29
N GLU A 153 -56.32 101.74 -1.80
CA GLU A 153 -56.22 103.18 -1.55
C GLU A 153 -56.35 103.99 -2.84
N LEU A 154 -55.60 103.63 -3.89
CA LEU A 154 -55.74 104.23 -5.21
C LEU A 154 -57.18 104.13 -5.76
N HIS A 155 -57.88 103.01 -5.54
CA HIS A 155 -59.29 102.87 -5.95
C HIS A 155 -60.23 103.77 -5.12
N LYS A 156 -59.98 103.99 -3.83
CA LYS A 156 -60.73 105.00 -3.04
C LYS A 156 -60.52 106.40 -3.61
N HIS A 157 -59.29 106.75 -3.99
CA HIS A 157 -58.99 108.04 -4.60
C HIS A 157 -59.63 108.21 -5.99
N MET A 158 -59.58 107.18 -6.85
CA MET A 158 -60.29 107.22 -8.15
C MET A 158 -61.80 107.33 -7.99
N ALA A 159 -62.41 106.62 -7.02
CA ALA A 159 -63.86 106.67 -6.79
C ALA A 159 -64.36 108.05 -6.31
N ILE A 160 -63.49 108.86 -5.71
CA ILE A 160 -63.77 110.27 -5.38
C ILE A 160 -63.74 111.16 -6.64
N LEU A 161 -62.97 110.78 -7.66
CA LEU A 161 -62.80 111.52 -8.92
C LEU A 161 -63.82 111.14 -10.00
N SER A 162 -64.26 109.88 -10.06
CA SER A 162 -65.13 109.35 -11.12
C SER A 162 -66.61 109.35 -10.72
N GLY A 163 -67.28 110.50 -10.82
CA GLY A 163 -68.70 110.71 -10.47
C GLY A 163 -69.73 110.04 -11.39
N ASP A 164 -69.54 108.75 -11.72
CA ASP A 164 -70.45 107.94 -12.53
C ASP A 164 -71.54 107.25 -11.68
N SER A 165 -72.61 106.77 -12.32
CA SER A 165 -73.74 106.18 -11.59
C SER A 165 -73.33 104.91 -10.83
N LYS A 166 -73.43 104.99 -9.49
CA LYS A 166 -72.96 103.99 -8.53
C LYS A 166 -73.43 102.56 -8.83
N ALA A 167 -74.63 102.40 -9.39
CA ALA A 167 -75.21 101.10 -9.73
C ALA A 167 -74.49 100.38 -10.88
N GLU A 168 -74.12 101.08 -11.96
CA GLU A 168 -73.39 100.46 -13.07
C GLU A 168 -71.96 100.07 -12.69
N VAL A 169 -71.29 100.92 -11.90
CA VAL A 169 -69.94 100.64 -11.37
C VAL A 169 -69.98 99.38 -10.51
N LEU A 170 -70.95 99.27 -9.60
CA LEU A 170 -71.12 98.07 -8.76
C LEU A 170 -71.45 96.81 -9.58
N LEU A 171 -72.30 96.89 -10.62
CA LEU A 171 -72.59 95.73 -11.48
C LEU A 171 -71.39 95.29 -12.33
N LYS A 172 -70.56 96.24 -12.82
CA LYS A 172 -69.30 95.93 -13.49
C LYS A 172 -68.28 95.32 -12.52
N GLN A 173 -68.22 95.82 -11.29
CA GLN A 173 -67.36 95.30 -10.23
C GLN A 173 -67.76 93.88 -9.80
N ILE A 174 -69.03 93.60 -9.54
CA ILE A 174 -69.53 92.26 -9.15
C ILE A 174 -69.28 91.24 -10.27
N LYS A 175 -69.44 91.62 -11.54
CA LYS A 175 -69.07 90.74 -12.68
C LYS A 175 -67.57 90.45 -12.69
N ALA A 176 -66.72 91.47 -12.57
CA ALA A 176 -65.28 91.29 -12.52
C ALA A 176 -64.80 90.48 -11.29
N GLU A 177 -65.48 90.58 -10.14
CA GLU A 177 -65.21 89.77 -8.96
C GLU A 177 -65.66 88.32 -9.13
N LYS A 178 -66.82 88.08 -9.76
CA LYS A 178 -67.25 86.73 -10.15
C LYS A 178 -66.24 86.09 -11.10
N ASP A 179 -65.84 86.78 -12.16
CA ASP A 179 -64.94 86.25 -13.18
C ASP A 179 -63.55 85.96 -12.58
N ARG A 180 -63.06 86.80 -11.64
CA ARG A 180 -61.85 86.52 -10.84
C ARG A 180 -61.99 85.24 -10.01
N ILE A 181 -63.07 85.10 -9.24
CA ILE A 181 -63.31 83.90 -8.42
C ILE A 181 -63.42 82.64 -9.30
N GLN A 182 -63.99 82.74 -10.50
CA GLN A 182 -64.03 81.62 -11.44
C GLN A 182 -62.64 81.24 -11.97
N HIS A 183 -61.76 82.22 -12.22
CA HIS A 183 -60.36 81.95 -12.57
C HIS A 183 -59.59 81.34 -11.39
N GLU A 184 -59.66 81.95 -10.20
CA GLU A 184 -59.03 81.45 -8.97
C GLU A 184 -59.45 80.00 -8.65
N LEU A 185 -60.74 79.67 -8.82
CA LEU A 185 -61.23 78.29 -8.66
C LEU A 185 -60.64 77.34 -9.70
N SER A 186 -60.50 77.78 -10.96
CA SER A 186 -59.92 76.96 -12.04
C SER A 186 -58.42 76.74 -11.86
N ASP A 187 -57.70 77.72 -11.30
CA ASP A 187 -56.27 77.60 -11.00
C ASP A 187 -56.04 76.70 -9.78
N GLN A 188 -56.85 76.85 -8.71
CA GLN A 188 -56.85 75.89 -7.59
C GLN A 188 -57.18 74.45 -8.00
N GLN A 189 -58.05 74.25 -9.01
CA GLN A 189 -58.31 72.92 -9.57
C GLN A 189 -57.08 72.35 -10.29
N ARG A 190 -56.33 73.18 -11.03
CA ARG A 190 -55.08 72.77 -11.69
C ARG A 190 -53.98 72.46 -10.68
N GLU A 191 -53.82 73.29 -9.65
CA GLU A 191 -52.87 73.05 -8.54
C GLU A 191 -53.18 71.73 -7.83
N ARG A 192 -54.45 71.45 -7.50
CA ARG A 192 -54.86 70.16 -6.92
C ARG A 192 -54.51 68.99 -7.83
N GLN A 193 -54.77 69.11 -9.13
CA GLN A 193 -54.43 68.07 -10.10
C GLN A 193 -52.91 67.81 -10.14
N GLN A 194 -52.09 68.87 -10.16
CA GLN A 194 -50.63 68.78 -10.09
C GLN A 194 -50.14 68.10 -8.81
N VAL A 195 -50.72 68.42 -7.65
CA VAL A 195 -50.41 67.77 -6.37
C VAL A 195 -50.82 66.29 -6.36
N GLU A 196 -51.97 65.94 -6.96
CA GLU A 196 -52.36 64.54 -7.12
C GLU A 196 -51.42 63.74 -8.03
N ASP A 197 -50.95 64.36 -9.12
CA ASP A 197 -50.02 63.77 -10.08
C ASP A 197 -48.61 63.60 -9.48
N ALA A 198 -48.09 64.62 -8.80
CA ALA A 198 -46.86 64.50 -7.99
C ALA A 198 -47.01 63.40 -6.92
N GLY A 199 -48.16 63.34 -6.26
CA GLY A 199 -48.49 62.27 -5.31
C GLY A 199 -48.55 60.88 -5.95
N ARG A 200 -48.95 60.76 -7.24
CA ARG A 200 -48.89 59.49 -7.99
C ARG A 200 -47.44 59.07 -8.21
N ILE A 201 -46.57 60.00 -8.63
CA ILE A 201 -45.14 59.76 -8.89
C ILE A 201 -44.42 59.32 -7.61
N LEU A 202 -44.58 60.06 -6.51
CA LEU A 202 -43.99 59.70 -5.20
C LEU A 202 -44.45 58.32 -4.71
N ARG A 203 -45.71 57.93 -4.97
CA ARG A 203 -46.20 56.57 -4.64
C ARG A 203 -45.52 55.50 -5.50
N THR A 204 -45.24 55.75 -6.77
CA THR A 204 -44.49 54.80 -7.62
C THR A 204 -43.03 54.67 -7.18
N GLU A 205 -42.37 55.77 -6.81
CA GLU A 205 -41.00 55.77 -6.29
C GLU A 205 -40.89 55.04 -4.95
N ILE A 206 -41.80 55.31 -4.00
CA ILE A 206 -41.86 54.59 -2.71
C ILE A 206 -42.06 53.09 -2.92
N ASN A 207 -42.86 52.68 -3.92
CA ASN A 207 -43.02 51.27 -4.25
C ASN A 207 -41.78 50.66 -4.91
N GLY A 208 -41.02 51.42 -5.71
CA GLY A 208 -39.72 51.02 -6.24
C GLY A 208 -38.70 50.78 -5.12
N LEU A 209 -38.50 51.77 -4.24
CA LEU A 209 -37.60 51.66 -3.07
C LEU A 209 -37.98 50.50 -2.13
N ARG A 210 -39.27 50.18 -2.01
CA ARG A 210 -39.74 49.00 -1.26
C ARG A 210 -39.34 47.69 -1.93
N ALA A 211 -39.38 47.60 -3.26
CA ALA A 211 -38.93 46.42 -3.98
C ALA A 211 -37.42 46.23 -3.86
N GLU A 212 -36.65 47.31 -3.94
CA GLU A 212 -35.19 47.30 -3.70
C GLU A 212 -34.84 46.87 -2.27
N LEU A 213 -35.58 47.36 -1.26
CA LEU A 213 -35.42 46.94 0.13
C LEU A 213 -35.68 45.43 0.30
N VAL A 214 -36.75 44.89 -0.30
CA VAL A 214 -37.03 43.45 -0.26
C VAL A 214 -35.92 42.64 -0.93
N GLY A 215 -35.38 43.11 -2.06
CA GLY A 215 -34.21 42.49 -2.70
C GLY A 215 -32.95 42.52 -1.83
N ALA A 216 -32.72 43.60 -1.07
CA ALA A 216 -31.62 43.69 -0.11
C ALA A 216 -31.83 42.74 1.09
N GLU A 217 -33.05 42.60 1.60
CA GLU A 217 -33.40 41.61 2.63
C GLU A 217 -33.21 40.16 2.14
N GLU A 218 -33.48 39.88 0.87
CA GLU A 218 -33.22 38.59 0.24
C GLU A 218 -31.71 38.30 0.16
N LYS A 219 -30.89 39.26 -0.31
CA LYS A 219 -29.42 39.15 -0.28
C LYS A 219 -28.88 38.90 1.14
N LEU A 220 -29.45 39.54 2.17
CA LEU A 220 -29.06 39.30 3.56
C LEU A 220 -29.37 37.86 4.02
N LYS A 221 -30.50 37.28 3.58
CA LYS A 221 -30.83 35.86 3.83
C LYS A 221 -29.85 34.94 3.10
N GLU A 222 -29.45 35.26 1.87
CA GLU A 222 -28.42 34.52 1.14
C GLU A 222 -27.08 34.53 1.87
N VAL A 223 -26.62 35.71 2.34
CA VAL A 223 -25.39 35.87 3.14
C VAL A 223 -25.44 35.05 4.43
N ASN A 224 -26.58 35.02 5.13
CA ASN A 224 -26.75 34.16 6.31
C ASN A 224 -26.66 32.67 5.93
N SER A 225 -27.27 32.24 4.82
CA SER A 225 -27.15 30.85 4.34
C SER A 225 -25.71 30.48 3.96
N LEU A 226 -24.91 31.43 3.46
CA LEU A 226 -23.49 31.25 3.16
C LEU A 226 -22.66 31.19 4.45
N GLN A 227 -23.03 31.96 5.49
CA GLN A 227 -22.42 31.86 6.82
C GLN A 227 -22.66 30.50 7.47
N GLU A 228 -23.88 29.95 7.38
CA GLU A 228 -24.19 28.60 7.88
C GLU A 228 -23.41 27.50 7.14
N LYS A 229 -23.30 27.61 5.81
CA LYS A 229 -22.46 26.72 4.98
C LYS A 229 -20.97 26.85 5.32
N LEU A 230 -20.49 28.08 5.55
CA LEU A 230 -19.11 28.33 5.97
C LEU A 230 -18.84 27.72 7.35
N HIS A 231 -19.75 27.89 8.31
CA HIS A 231 -19.56 27.36 9.66
C HIS A 231 -19.61 25.83 9.70
N SER A 232 -20.52 25.20 8.94
CA SER A 232 -20.59 23.74 8.84
C SER A 232 -19.38 23.13 8.10
N THR A 233 -18.86 23.79 7.06
CA THR A 233 -17.60 23.36 6.41
C THR A 233 -16.38 23.56 7.32
N GLN A 234 -16.31 24.66 8.08
CA GLN A 234 -15.32 24.85 9.14
C GLN A 234 -15.36 23.76 10.21
N GLU A 235 -16.56 23.33 10.63
CA GLU A 235 -16.67 22.26 11.59
C GLU A 235 -16.22 20.90 11.02
N GLN A 236 -16.50 20.63 9.74
CA GLN A 236 -15.96 19.46 9.02
C GLN A 236 -14.42 19.50 8.96
N VAL A 237 -13.83 20.63 8.56
CA VAL A 237 -12.38 20.87 8.57
C VAL A 237 -11.79 20.60 9.95
N ARG A 238 -12.41 21.12 11.02
CA ARG A 238 -11.95 20.90 12.41
C ARG A 238 -12.05 19.44 12.84
N ARG A 239 -13.13 18.73 12.46
CA ARG A 239 -13.31 17.30 12.77
C ARG A 239 -12.24 16.46 12.06
N ALA A 240 -12.07 16.66 10.74
CA ALA A 240 -11.05 15.99 9.94
C ALA A 240 -9.62 16.25 10.48
N GLN A 241 -9.30 17.48 10.91
CA GLN A 241 -8.04 17.78 11.59
C GLN A 241 -7.84 16.97 12.88
N THR A 242 -8.87 16.79 13.71
CA THR A 242 -8.75 15.97 14.94
C THR A 242 -8.66 14.47 14.68
N GLU A 243 -9.22 13.99 13.56
CA GLU A 243 -9.05 12.59 13.12
C GLU A 243 -7.64 12.38 12.54
N LEU A 244 -7.14 13.37 11.80
CA LEU A 244 -5.78 13.40 11.27
C LEU A 244 -4.72 13.35 12.38
N THR A 245 -4.91 14.07 13.50
CA THR A 245 -3.98 14.01 14.64
C THR A 245 -4.05 12.66 15.35
N LYS A 246 -5.25 12.10 15.57
CA LYS A 246 -5.41 10.76 16.17
C LYS A 246 -4.76 9.67 15.33
N SER A 247 -4.98 9.69 14.01
CA SER A 247 -4.37 8.73 13.08
C SER A 247 -2.83 8.83 13.08
N LYS A 248 -2.26 10.04 13.16
CA LYS A 248 -0.81 10.23 13.35
C LYS A 248 -0.32 9.67 14.68
N GLU A 249 -1.06 9.84 15.77
CA GLU A 249 -0.73 9.28 17.08
C GLU A 249 -0.75 7.75 17.04
N GLU A 250 -1.80 7.15 16.45
CA GLU A 250 -1.92 5.71 16.22
C GLU A 250 -0.74 5.18 15.39
N GLN A 251 -0.44 5.78 14.23
CA GLN A 251 0.70 5.43 13.39
C GLN A 251 2.02 5.54 14.15
N ASN A 252 2.21 6.58 14.97
CA ASN A 252 3.41 6.72 15.82
C ASN A 252 3.50 5.63 16.89
N THR A 253 2.39 5.16 17.48
CA THR A 253 2.42 4.03 18.42
C THR A 253 2.70 2.70 17.73
N LEU A 254 2.15 2.48 16.53
CA LEU A 254 2.39 1.27 15.74
C LEU A 254 3.80 1.22 15.18
N ASN A 255 4.36 2.35 14.72
CA ASN A 255 5.76 2.45 14.31
C ASN A 255 6.72 2.16 15.48
N LYS A 256 6.44 2.65 16.69
CA LYS A 256 7.22 2.28 17.89
C LYS A 256 7.17 0.77 18.17
N LYS A 257 5.99 0.15 18.06
CA LYS A 257 5.84 -1.32 18.18
C LYS A 257 6.62 -2.04 17.09
N LEU A 258 6.51 -1.60 15.83
CA LEU A 258 7.25 -2.16 14.71
C LEU A 258 8.75 -2.11 14.96
N THR A 259 9.32 -0.96 15.36
CA THR A 259 10.76 -0.85 15.68
C THR A 259 11.19 -1.75 16.84
N SER A 260 10.29 -2.00 17.81
CA SER A 260 10.56 -2.93 18.92
C SER A 260 10.53 -4.39 18.48
N VAL A 261 9.61 -4.77 17.60
CA VAL A 261 9.55 -6.11 17.00
C VAL A 261 10.74 -6.33 16.07
N GLU A 262 11.15 -5.31 15.30
CA GLU A 262 12.33 -5.38 14.45
C GLU A 262 13.63 -5.56 15.25
N ALA A 263 13.78 -4.87 16.39
CA ALA A 263 14.89 -5.11 17.30
C ALA A 263 14.88 -6.55 17.85
N ALA A 264 13.73 -7.04 18.30
CA ALA A 264 13.58 -8.42 18.81
C ALA A 264 13.87 -9.49 17.74
N VAL A 265 13.49 -9.25 16.48
CA VAL A 265 13.83 -10.13 15.34
C VAL A 265 15.34 -10.15 15.10
N VAL A 266 16.03 -9.00 15.16
CA VAL A 266 17.50 -8.94 15.03
C VAL A 266 18.19 -9.68 16.18
N GLU A 267 17.75 -9.49 17.42
CA GLU A 267 18.27 -10.21 18.58
C GLU A 267 18.08 -11.73 18.44
N ALA A 268 16.88 -12.19 18.08
CA ALA A 268 16.59 -13.60 17.87
C ALA A 268 17.35 -14.21 16.66
N GLU A 269 17.57 -13.44 15.59
CA GLU A 269 18.45 -13.85 14.49
C GLU A 269 19.92 -14.00 14.92
N GLU A 270 20.41 -13.14 15.82
CA GLU A 270 21.74 -13.28 16.39
C GLU A 270 21.85 -14.49 17.30
N GLU A 271 20.86 -14.73 18.17
CA GLU A 271 20.79 -15.92 19.01
C GLU A 271 20.77 -17.21 18.17
N ARG A 272 19.94 -17.25 17.12
CA ARG A 272 19.92 -18.33 16.13
C ARG A 272 21.32 -18.56 15.53
N LYS A 273 22.00 -17.51 15.06
CA LYS A 273 23.37 -17.59 14.49
C LYS A 273 24.42 -18.03 15.53
N ARG A 274 24.21 -17.76 16.83
CA ARG A 274 25.10 -18.23 17.92
C ARG A 274 24.85 -19.72 18.17
N LEU A 275 23.60 -20.15 18.27
CA LEU A 275 23.23 -21.57 18.47
C LEU A 275 23.67 -22.45 17.30
N GLU A 276 23.45 -22.01 16.05
CA GLU A 276 23.86 -22.71 14.83
C GLU A 276 25.39 -22.97 14.81
N LYS A 277 26.19 -21.99 15.26
CA LYS A 277 27.64 -22.16 15.45
C LYS A 277 27.99 -23.15 16.56
N THR A 278 27.29 -23.12 17.70
CA THR A 278 27.55 -24.10 18.78
C THR A 278 27.19 -25.53 18.38
N VAL A 279 26.12 -25.73 17.61
CA VAL A 279 25.75 -27.04 17.03
C VAL A 279 26.85 -27.52 16.07
N GLU A 280 27.40 -26.63 15.23
CA GLU A 280 28.49 -27.00 14.33
C GLU A 280 29.79 -27.35 15.08
N VAL A 281 30.14 -26.63 16.16
CA VAL A 281 31.28 -26.98 17.02
C VAL A 281 31.08 -28.37 17.66
N VAL A 282 29.94 -28.62 18.31
CA VAL A 282 29.63 -29.92 18.93
C VAL A 282 29.61 -31.06 17.91
N ARG A 283 29.14 -30.81 16.67
CA ARG A 283 29.21 -31.77 15.56
C ARG A 283 30.66 -32.10 15.19
N LEU A 284 31.50 -31.08 15.03
CA LEU A 284 32.91 -31.24 14.66
C LEU A 284 33.71 -31.93 15.78
N GLU A 285 33.44 -31.62 17.05
CA GLU A 285 34.01 -32.30 18.21
C GLU A 285 33.58 -33.77 18.27
N GLY A 286 32.30 -34.07 18.01
CA GLY A 286 31.82 -35.46 17.88
C GLY A 286 32.48 -36.23 16.73
N GLU A 287 32.65 -35.60 15.57
CA GLU A 287 33.40 -36.19 14.45
C GLU A 287 34.89 -36.37 14.76
N HIS A 288 35.49 -35.46 15.53
CA HIS A 288 36.89 -35.56 15.97
C HIS A 288 37.08 -36.71 16.95
N ALA A 289 36.25 -36.77 18.00
CA ALA A 289 36.26 -37.85 18.99
C ALA A 289 36.04 -39.23 18.33
N LEU A 290 35.12 -39.32 17.35
CA LEU A 290 34.95 -40.54 16.55
C LEU A 290 36.19 -40.89 15.72
N LYS A 291 36.84 -39.92 15.06
CA LYS A 291 38.08 -40.15 14.30
C LYS A 291 39.23 -40.57 15.19
N GLU A 292 39.39 -39.94 16.36
CA GLU A 292 40.43 -40.28 17.34
C GLU A 292 40.22 -41.69 17.90
N ALA A 293 39.01 -42.02 18.36
CA ALA A 293 38.67 -43.34 18.86
C ALA A 293 38.86 -44.44 17.80
N VAL A 294 38.42 -44.21 16.55
CA VAL A 294 38.66 -45.13 15.44
C VAL A 294 40.16 -45.26 15.12
N SER A 295 40.95 -44.19 15.26
CA SER A 295 42.41 -44.23 15.07
C SER A 295 43.13 -44.97 16.21
N ALA A 296 42.65 -44.86 17.45
CA ALA A 296 43.18 -45.59 18.60
C ALA A 296 42.88 -47.09 18.47
N ALA A 297 41.62 -47.44 18.21
CA ALA A 297 41.20 -48.83 17.98
C ALA A 297 41.93 -49.47 16.79
N ARG A 298 42.21 -48.72 15.71
CA ARG A 298 43.07 -49.19 14.61
C ARG A 298 44.51 -49.44 15.07
N LYS A 299 45.14 -48.52 15.80
CA LYS A 299 46.52 -48.68 16.30
C LYS A 299 46.65 -49.89 17.23
N GLU A 300 45.72 -50.08 18.16
CA GLU A 300 45.74 -51.26 19.04
C GLU A 300 45.47 -52.55 18.25
N ALA A 301 44.52 -52.55 17.30
CA ALA A 301 44.27 -53.70 16.41
C ALA A 301 45.46 -54.05 15.48
N ASP A 302 46.10 -53.05 14.88
CA ASP A 302 47.29 -53.22 14.04
C ASP A 302 48.48 -53.72 14.88
N SER A 303 48.69 -53.20 16.09
CA SER A 303 49.74 -53.71 17.01
C SER A 303 49.49 -55.16 17.46
N GLY A 304 48.22 -55.53 17.71
CA GLY A 304 47.83 -56.91 18.01
C GLY A 304 48.00 -57.84 16.81
N ARG A 305 47.78 -57.33 15.59
CA ARG A 305 48.01 -58.07 14.34
C ARG A 305 49.49 -58.27 14.04
N GLU A 306 50.33 -57.25 14.23
CA GLU A 306 51.79 -57.37 14.09
C GLU A 306 52.36 -58.38 15.11
N ALA A 307 51.92 -58.31 16.36
CA ALA A 307 52.28 -59.30 17.38
C ALA A 307 51.85 -60.73 16.99
N ALA A 308 50.64 -60.89 16.44
CA ALA A 308 50.15 -62.18 15.96
C ALA A 308 50.89 -62.70 14.72
N GLU A 309 51.25 -61.85 13.75
CA GLU A 309 52.02 -62.25 12.57
C GLU A 309 53.47 -62.62 12.93
N GLU A 310 54.09 -61.93 13.90
CA GLU A 310 55.44 -62.27 14.37
C GLU A 310 55.43 -63.57 15.20
N ALA A 311 54.42 -63.77 16.07
CA ALA A 311 54.20 -65.04 16.76
C ALA A 311 53.96 -66.20 15.77
N LEU A 312 53.16 -65.98 14.73
CA LEU A 312 52.87 -66.99 13.70
C LEU A 312 54.10 -67.27 12.83
N ARG A 313 54.97 -66.28 12.55
CA ARG A 313 56.29 -66.48 11.95
C ARG A 313 57.22 -67.33 12.82
N ILE A 314 57.23 -67.09 14.13
CA ILE A 314 58.04 -67.87 15.08
C ILE A 314 57.53 -69.31 15.14
N ALA A 315 56.21 -69.52 15.17
CA ALA A 315 55.59 -70.85 15.09
C ALA A 315 55.95 -71.56 13.76
N LEU A 316 55.83 -70.88 12.62
CA LEU A 316 56.19 -71.43 11.30
C LEU A 316 57.68 -71.76 11.14
N LYS A 317 58.57 -71.08 11.88
CA LYS A 317 59.99 -71.45 11.97
C LYS A 317 60.16 -72.75 12.77
N ARG A 318 59.53 -72.85 13.95
CA ARG A 318 59.58 -74.08 14.77
C ARG A 318 58.94 -75.28 14.09
N GLU A 319 57.81 -75.12 13.41
CA GLU A 319 57.22 -76.20 12.59
C GLU A 319 58.15 -76.64 11.47
N LYS A 320 58.88 -75.72 10.82
CA LYS A 320 59.89 -76.07 9.81
C LYS A 320 61.08 -76.81 10.41
N GLU A 321 61.58 -76.36 11.56
CA GLU A 321 62.66 -77.03 12.31
C GLU A 321 62.22 -78.44 12.76
N GLN A 322 60.96 -78.61 13.19
CA GLN A 322 60.37 -79.92 13.49
C GLN A 322 60.20 -80.78 12.23
N ILE A 323 59.76 -80.21 11.10
CA ILE A 323 59.65 -80.92 9.82
C ILE A 323 61.03 -81.37 9.31
N GLU A 324 62.08 -80.57 9.47
CA GLU A 324 63.45 -80.98 9.16
C GLU A 324 63.89 -82.16 10.04
N GLN A 325 63.64 -82.11 11.36
CA GLN A 325 63.90 -83.23 12.27
C GLN A 325 63.07 -84.49 11.90
N TYR A 326 61.82 -84.34 11.47
CA TYR A 326 61.00 -85.45 10.97
C TYR A 326 61.46 -85.97 9.60
N VAL A 327 62.04 -85.13 8.74
CA VAL A 327 62.62 -85.53 7.46
C VAL A 327 63.93 -86.30 7.67
N GLU A 328 64.76 -85.90 8.64
CA GLU A 328 65.95 -86.66 9.06
C GLU A 328 65.55 -88.02 9.66
N ALA A 329 64.56 -88.05 10.56
CA ALA A 329 64.02 -89.29 11.11
C ALA A 329 63.37 -90.19 10.03
N ALA A 330 62.67 -89.61 9.06
CA ALA A 330 62.08 -90.35 7.94
C ALA A 330 63.13 -90.79 6.90
N ALA A 331 64.27 -90.11 6.79
CA ALA A 331 65.40 -90.54 5.98
C ALA A 331 66.08 -91.77 6.60
N ALA A 332 66.24 -91.80 7.93
CA ALA A 332 66.71 -92.97 8.65
C ALA A 332 65.78 -94.19 8.44
N LEU A 333 64.45 -94.00 8.58
CA LEU A 333 63.46 -95.05 8.35
C LEU A 333 63.29 -95.47 6.88
N LYS A 334 63.61 -94.61 5.91
CA LYS A 334 63.59 -94.96 4.47
C LYS A 334 64.80 -95.76 4.02
N ALA A 335 65.95 -95.62 4.69
CA ALA A 335 67.13 -96.45 4.42
C ALA A 335 66.88 -97.93 4.75
N GLU A 336 65.96 -98.23 5.66
CA GLU A 336 65.63 -99.60 6.11
C GLU A 336 64.52 -100.28 5.29
N LEU A 337 63.71 -99.51 4.54
CA LEU A 337 62.47 -100.02 3.90
C LEU A 337 62.53 -100.16 2.37
N GLU A 338 63.55 -99.62 1.69
CA GLU A 338 63.82 -99.80 0.25
C GLU A 338 64.50 -101.15 -0.08
N ALA A 339 64.06 -102.22 0.56
CA ALA A 339 64.42 -103.61 0.25
C ALA A 339 63.28 -104.42 -0.40
N ALA A 340 62.08 -103.85 -0.55
CA ALA A 340 60.89 -104.50 -1.13
C ALA A 340 60.17 -103.64 -2.18
N LYS A 341 59.80 -104.25 -3.33
CA LYS A 341 59.49 -103.57 -4.60
C LYS A 341 58.04 -103.06 -4.76
N ARG A 342 57.93 -101.85 -5.35
CA ARG A 342 56.97 -101.30 -6.38
C ARG A 342 55.89 -102.25 -7.00
N PRO A 343 54.85 -101.74 -7.72
CA PRO A 343 53.98 -100.53 -7.56
C PRO A 343 52.48 -100.70 -8.03
N ALA A 344 51.60 -99.66 -7.94
CA ALA A 344 50.83 -99.04 -9.08
C ALA A 344 49.48 -98.29 -8.77
N LYS A 345 49.32 -97.08 -9.39
CA LYS A 345 48.11 -96.34 -9.93
C LYS A 345 46.83 -96.13 -9.05
N ARG A 346 46.35 -94.89 -8.76
CA ARG A 346 45.72 -93.78 -9.59
C ARG A 346 44.19 -94.01 -9.87
N SER A 347 43.26 -93.03 -9.82
CA SER A 347 43.34 -91.54 -9.79
C SER A 347 42.01 -90.72 -9.68
N LYS A 348 42.07 -89.46 -9.16
CA LYS A 348 41.28 -88.21 -9.52
C LYS A 348 39.75 -88.16 -9.20
N LYS A 349 38.95 -87.05 -9.17
CA LYS A 349 38.99 -85.53 -9.14
C LYS A 349 37.52 -85.03 -8.85
N GLN A 350 37.09 -83.76 -8.66
CA GLN A 350 37.57 -82.50 -8.02
C GLN A 350 36.54 -81.34 -8.24
N ALA A 351 36.34 -80.42 -7.26
CA ALA A 351 35.75 -79.04 -7.39
C ALA A 351 34.24 -78.91 -7.74
N ALA A 352 33.57 -77.73 -7.78
CA ALA A 352 33.49 -76.48 -6.95
C ALA A 352 32.70 -75.40 -7.77
N GLN A 353 31.88 -74.47 -7.19
CA GLN A 353 31.44 -73.22 -7.88
C GLN A 353 30.74 -72.14 -7.01
N LYS A 354 30.49 -70.93 -7.59
CA LYS A 354 30.13 -69.64 -6.94
C LYS A 354 29.51 -68.60 -7.94
N GLY A 355 28.62 -67.68 -7.51
CA GLY A 355 28.22 -66.40 -8.19
C GLY A 355 27.07 -66.46 -9.22
N SER A 356 26.37 -65.38 -9.66
CA SER A 356 26.37 -63.92 -9.31
C SER A 356 25.12 -63.16 -9.89
N SER A 357 25.06 -61.82 -9.70
CA SER A 357 24.07 -60.77 -10.16
C SER A 357 23.95 -60.56 -11.71
N GLY A 358 23.12 -59.67 -12.33
CA GLY A 358 22.12 -58.63 -11.95
C GLY A 358 21.76 -57.69 -13.16
N GLU A 359 21.11 -56.52 -12.93
CA GLU A 359 21.02 -55.29 -13.80
C GLU A 359 19.71 -54.94 -14.63
N GLU A 360 19.63 -53.68 -15.12
CA GLU A 360 18.45 -52.81 -15.44
C GLU A 360 18.57 -52.10 -16.85
N VAL A 361 17.57 -51.33 -17.34
CA VAL A 361 17.61 -50.09 -18.24
C VAL A 361 16.37 -49.91 -19.17
N VAL A 362 15.83 -48.68 -19.38
CA VAL A 362 15.12 -48.17 -20.63
C VAL A 362 15.10 -46.59 -20.68
N LYS A 363 14.81 -45.96 -21.85
CA LYS A 363 15.02 -44.51 -22.20
C LYS A 363 13.91 -43.88 -23.12
N LEU A 364 13.88 -42.53 -23.27
CA LEU A 364 13.43 -41.68 -24.44
C LEU A 364 11.98 -41.01 -24.50
N PRO A 365 11.70 -39.96 -25.37
CA PRO A 365 10.94 -38.70 -25.06
C PRO A 365 9.62 -38.44 -25.87
N PRO A 366 8.97 -37.23 -25.86
CA PRO A 366 9.10 -36.28 -27.01
C PRO A 366 8.73 -34.75 -26.88
N GLN A 367 9.19 -33.96 -27.88
CA GLN A 367 8.63 -32.75 -28.58
C GLN A 367 8.16 -31.43 -27.89
N SER A 368 8.32 -30.33 -28.64
CA SER A 368 8.19 -28.92 -28.21
C SER A 368 6.90 -28.22 -28.65
N LYS A 369 6.20 -27.59 -27.69
CA LYS A 369 5.16 -26.56 -27.94
C LYS A 369 5.67 -25.20 -27.47
N VAL A 370 5.43 -24.14 -28.25
CA VAL A 370 5.70 -22.76 -27.79
C VAL A 370 4.80 -22.49 -26.59
N LYS A 371 5.40 -22.20 -25.43
CA LYS A 371 4.71 -22.14 -24.14
C LYS A 371 3.86 -20.87 -24.03
N LEU A 372 2.60 -20.97 -24.47
CA LEU A 372 1.52 -20.07 -24.05
C LEU A 372 1.31 -20.27 -22.55
N VAL A 373 1.61 -19.25 -21.74
CA VAL A 373 1.47 -19.33 -20.28
C VAL A 373 0.19 -18.59 -19.88
N LYS A 374 -0.58 -19.20 -18.98
CA LYS A 374 -1.72 -18.56 -18.32
C LYS A 374 -1.24 -18.01 -16.99
N ASP A 375 -0.90 -16.73 -16.94
CA ASP A 375 -0.60 -16.08 -15.67
C ASP A 375 -1.90 -15.67 -14.98
N PRO A 376 -2.07 -15.94 -13.67
CA PRO A 376 -3.31 -15.61 -12.94
C PRO A 376 -3.70 -14.13 -13.00
N ARG A 377 -2.72 -13.21 -13.13
CA ARG A 377 -2.91 -11.75 -13.08
C ARG A 377 -3.20 -11.13 -14.46
N MET A 378 -2.44 -11.50 -15.50
CA MET A 378 -2.54 -10.92 -16.86
C MET A 378 -3.26 -11.82 -17.88
N GLY A 379 -3.56 -13.07 -17.54
CA GLY A 379 -4.23 -14.02 -18.45
C GLY A 379 -3.28 -14.74 -19.39
N LYS A 380 -3.69 -14.94 -20.65
CA LYS A 380 -2.88 -15.65 -21.66
C LYS A 380 -1.77 -14.73 -22.19
N ILE A 381 -0.52 -15.00 -21.84
CA ILE A 381 0.65 -14.27 -22.36
C ILE A 381 1.62 -15.18 -23.11
N TYR A 382 2.37 -14.60 -24.05
CA TYR A 382 3.45 -15.26 -24.77
C TYR A 382 4.82 -14.83 -24.21
N ARG A 383 5.62 -15.78 -23.75
CA ARG A 383 6.99 -15.52 -23.24
C ARG A 383 8.05 -15.26 -24.33
N LYS A 384 7.67 -15.39 -25.60
CA LYS A 384 8.45 -15.02 -26.80
C LYS A 384 7.46 -14.64 -27.90
N ALA A 385 7.80 -13.66 -28.74
CA ALA A 385 6.96 -13.20 -29.85
C ALA A 385 6.49 -14.39 -30.73
N PRO A 386 5.17 -14.55 -30.96
CA PRO A 386 4.64 -15.53 -31.92
C PRO A 386 5.06 -15.22 -33.36
N LYS A 387 4.93 -16.20 -34.26
CA LYS A 387 5.08 -15.97 -35.71
C LYS A 387 3.94 -15.11 -36.27
N ASP A 388 2.74 -15.24 -35.71
CA ASP A 388 1.55 -14.48 -36.10
C ASP A 388 1.29 -13.37 -35.07
N VAL A 389 1.69 -12.15 -35.42
CA VAL A 389 1.42 -10.93 -34.64
C VAL A 389 0.25 -10.17 -35.26
N ASP A 390 -0.63 -9.63 -34.42
CA ASP A 390 -1.70 -8.73 -34.81
C ASP A 390 -1.31 -7.27 -34.60
N ASP A 391 -1.80 -6.41 -35.49
CA ASP A 391 -1.52 -4.98 -35.47
C ASP A 391 -2.44 -4.26 -34.47
N LEU A 392 -2.03 -4.24 -33.20
CA LEU A 392 -2.83 -3.68 -32.11
C LEU A 392 -3.10 -2.17 -32.24
N THR A 393 -2.38 -1.45 -33.12
CA THR A 393 -2.64 -0.02 -33.41
C THR A 393 -4.03 0.23 -34.01
N LYS A 394 -4.67 -0.81 -34.56
CA LYS A 394 -6.04 -0.75 -35.11
C LYS A 394 -7.13 -0.66 -34.05
N LEU A 395 -6.78 -0.76 -32.76
CA LEU A 395 -7.67 -0.49 -31.64
C LEU A 395 -7.70 1.02 -31.37
N GLN A 396 -8.90 1.61 -31.29
CA GLN A 396 -9.07 3.05 -31.12
C GLN A 396 -8.45 3.51 -29.79
N GLY A 397 -7.44 4.38 -29.86
CA GLY A 397 -6.70 4.85 -28.70
C GLY A 397 -5.41 4.07 -28.36
N VAL A 398 -5.07 3.02 -29.11
CA VAL A 398 -3.75 2.38 -29.06
C VAL A 398 -2.81 3.07 -30.06
N GLY A 399 -1.97 3.99 -29.56
CA GLY A 399 -0.84 4.51 -30.34
C GLY A 399 0.33 3.52 -30.38
N GLU A 400 1.32 3.78 -31.24
CA GLU A 400 2.52 2.93 -31.40
C GLU A 400 3.24 2.64 -30.08
N VAL A 401 3.38 3.65 -29.21
CA VAL A 401 3.97 3.53 -27.86
C VAL A 401 3.21 2.55 -26.97
N ILE A 402 1.88 2.49 -27.08
CA ILE A 402 1.04 1.54 -26.32
C ILE A 402 1.14 0.15 -26.93
N CYS A 403 1.21 0.04 -28.25
CA CYS A 403 1.41 -1.21 -28.98
C CYS A 403 2.74 -1.89 -28.57
N GLN A 404 3.84 -1.12 -28.50
CA GLN A 404 5.13 -1.60 -28.02
C GLN A 404 5.06 -2.14 -26.58
N ARG A 405 4.48 -1.37 -25.64
CA ARG A 405 4.34 -1.82 -24.24
C ARG A 405 3.44 -3.07 -24.09
N LEU A 406 2.43 -3.24 -24.96
CA LEU A 406 1.61 -4.46 -25.00
C LEU A 406 2.42 -5.67 -25.49
N HIS A 407 3.27 -5.48 -26.50
CA HIS A 407 4.22 -6.51 -26.95
C HIS A 407 5.22 -6.88 -25.85
N ASP A 408 5.75 -5.91 -25.10
CA ASP A 408 6.66 -6.15 -23.97
C ASP A 408 5.97 -6.95 -22.84
N ALA A 409 4.68 -6.70 -22.60
CA ALA A 409 3.83 -7.48 -21.70
C ALA A 409 3.38 -8.84 -22.26
N GLY A 410 3.90 -9.27 -23.42
CA GLY A 410 3.62 -10.59 -24.01
C GLY A 410 2.26 -10.72 -24.71
N ILE A 411 1.61 -9.60 -25.03
CA ILE A 411 0.31 -9.53 -25.71
C ILE A 411 0.53 -9.14 -27.17
N TYR A 412 0.38 -10.11 -28.08
CA TYR A 412 0.68 -9.95 -29.51
C TYR A 412 -0.51 -10.19 -30.44
N THR A 413 -1.66 -10.61 -29.91
CA THR A 413 -2.83 -11.03 -30.72
C THR A 413 -4.14 -10.41 -30.24
N TYR A 414 -5.04 -10.09 -31.16
CA TYR A 414 -6.41 -9.63 -30.84
C TYR A 414 -7.18 -10.65 -30.00
N ARG A 415 -6.87 -11.95 -30.14
CA ARG A 415 -7.48 -13.01 -29.34
C ARG A 415 -7.17 -12.85 -27.84
N GLN A 416 -5.93 -12.49 -27.48
CA GLN A 416 -5.58 -12.24 -26.08
C GLN A 416 -6.39 -11.07 -25.50
N VAL A 417 -6.49 -9.97 -26.24
CA VAL A 417 -7.26 -8.77 -25.84
C VAL A 417 -8.77 -9.07 -25.76
N ALA A 418 -9.30 -9.88 -26.68
CA ALA A 418 -10.70 -10.29 -26.70
C ALA A 418 -11.10 -11.18 -25.51
N GLU A 419 -10.17 -12.01 -25.02
CA GLU A 419 -10.39 -12.96 -23.92
C GLU A 419 -10.25 -12.35 -22.51
N TRP A 420 -9.78 -11.11 -22.38
CA TRP A 420 -9.57 -10.47 -21.08
C TRP A 420 -10.84 -10.43 -20.22
N ARG A 421 -10.71 -10.79 -18.95
CA ARG A 421 -11.76 -10.65 -17.94
C ARG A 421 -11.61 -9.34 -17.16
N ALA A 422 -12.68 -8.92 -16.47
CA ALA A 422 -12.72 -7.68 -15.71
C ALA A 422 -11.53 -7.46 -14.73
N PRO A 423 -10.96 -8.48 -14.05
CA PRO A 423 -9.75 -8.34 -13.23
C PRO A 423 -8.47 -8.19 -14.06
N GLN A 424 -8.32 -8.91 -15.17
CA GLN A 424 -7.15 -8.85 -16.05
C GLN A 424 -7.04 -7.48 -16.74
N VAL A 425 -8.18 -6.89 -17.11
CA VAL A 425 -8.22 -5.50 -17.60
C VAL A 425 -7.68 -4.52 -16.56
N ARG A 426 -8.01 -4.70 -15.28
CA ARG A 426 -7.53 -3.83 -14.19
C ARG A 426 -6.01 -3.96 -14.01
N ALA A 427 -5.51 -5.18 -13.86
CA ALA A 427 -4.07 -5.45 -13.77
C ALA A 427 -3.30 -4.83 -14.95
N ILE A 428 -3.68 -5.15 -16.20
CA ILE A 428 -3.01 -4.64 -17.39
C ILE A 428 -3.14 -3.11 -17.51
N SER A 429 -4.23 -2.50 -17.03
CA SER A 429 -4.38 -1.04 -17.01
C SER A 429 -3.56 -0.35 -15.91
N GLU A 430 -3.30 -1.02 -14.79
CA GLU A 430 -2.39 -0.56 -13.74
C GLU A 430 -0.94 -0.67 -14.24
N ASP A 431 -0.54 -1.86 -14.72
CA ASP A 431 0.82 -2.18 -15.18
C ASP A 431 1.28 -1.27 -16.34
N LEU A 432 0.37 -0.89 -17.24
CA LEU A 432 0.66 0.01 -18.38
C LEU A 432 0.43 1.50 -18.07
N ASN A 433 -0.07 1.82 -16.87
CA ASN A 433 -0.51 3.16 -16.42
C ASN A 433 -1.58 3.78 -17.35
N LEU A 434 -2.57 2.97 -17.75
CA LEU A 434 -3.64 3.30 -18.70
C LEU A 434 -5.02 3.51 -18.03
N LYS A 435 -5.06 3.79 -16.71
CA LYS A 435 -6.27 4.09 -15.91
C LYS A 435 -7.47 3.21 -16.30
N GLU A 436 -8.59 3.77 -16.76
CA GLU A 436 -9.73 2.98 -17.27
C GLU A 436 -9.83 2.96 -18.81
N ARG A 437 -8.79 3.40 -19.52
CA ARG A 437 -8.85 3.63 -20.98
C ARG A 437 -9.23 2.38 -21.76
N ILE A 438 -8.74 1.21 -21.35
CA ILE A 438 -9.05 -0.10 -21.96
C ILE A 438 -10.57 -0.40 -21.90
N ARG A 439 -11.26 0.04 -20.83
CA ARG A 439 -12.72 -0.11 -20.67
C ARG A 439 -13.47 0.98 -21.43
N ARG A 440 -13.07 2.25 -21.27
CA ARG A 440 -13.71 3.41 -21.91
C ARG A 440 -13.67 3.35 -23.43
N ASP A 441 -12.50 3.04 -23.99
CA ASP A 441 -12.28 2.94 -25.44
C ASP A 441 -12.71 1.56 -26.00
N GLY A 442 -13.22 0.66 -25.14
CA GLY A 442 -13.93 -0.57 -25.54
C GLY A 442 -13.07 -1.64 -26.24
N TRP A 443 -11.76 -1.68 -25.96
CA TRP A 443 -10.78 -2.47 -26.74
C TRP A 443 -11.15 -3.95 -26.89
N GLN A 444 -11.77 -4.57 -25.89
CA GLN A 444 -12.23 -5.96 -25.97
C GLN A 444 -13.25 -6.19 -27.10
N LYS A 445 -14.22 -5.28 -27.25
CA LYS A 445 -15.26 -5.37 -28.30
C LYS A 445 -14.65 -5.14 -29.67
N GLN A 446 -13.73 -4.18 -29.78
CA GLN A 446 -13.00 -3.90 -31.02
C GLN A 446 -12.07 -5.07 -31.41
N ALA A 447 -11.33 -5.65 -30.47
CA ALA A 447 -10.48 -6.81 -30.70
C ALA A 447 -11.29 -8.04 -31.15
N ARG A 448 -12.49 -8.26 -30.59
CA ARG A 448 -13.42 -9.30 -31.08
C ARG A 448 -13.83 -9.07 -32.54
N ALA A 449 -14.14 -7.83 -32.92
CA ALA A 449 -14.48 -7.48 -34.29
C ALA A 449 -13.29 -7.63 -35.27
N LEU A 450 -12.11 -7.16 -34.87
CA LEU A 450 -10.87 -7.27 -35.66
C LEU A 450 -10.40 -8.72 -35.81
N HIS A 451 -10.48 -9.53 -34.76
CA HIS A 451 -10.22 -10.97 -34.82
C HIS A 451 -11.18 -11.65 -35.81
N LYS A 452 -12.49 -11.40 -35.71
CA LYS A 452 -13.48 -11.97 -36.63
C LYS A 452 -13.22 -11.52 -38.08
N LYS A 453 -12.76 -10.28 -38.30
CA LYS A 453 -12.40 -9.76 -39.63
C LYS A 453 -11.13 -10.39 -40.20
N LYS A 454 -10.12 -10.71 -39.38
CA LYS A 454 -8.84 -11.31 -39.83
C LYS A 454 -8.88 -12.84 -39.94
N TYR A 455 -9.57 -13.52 -39.02
CA TYR A 455 -9.56 -14.98 -38.88
C TYR A 455 -10.91 -15.66 -39.22
N GLY A 456 -11.94 -14.89 -39.61
CA GLY A 456 -13.28 -15.40 -39.97
C GLY A 456 -14.10 -15.96 -38.80
N GLN A 457 -13.48 -16.19 -37.64
CA GLN A 457 -14.07 -16.85 -36.47
C GLN A 457 -14.13 -15.90 -35.27
N ALA A 458 -15.14 -16.10 -34.40
CA ALA A 458 -15.20 -15.42 -33.12
C ALA A 458 -14.13 -15.98 -32.16
N PRO A 459 -13.41 -15.13 -31.39
CA PRO A 459 -12.40 -15.56 -30.42
C PRO A 459 -13.00 -16.02 -29.08
#